data_AF-A0A379WXL8-F1
#
_entry.id   AF-A0A379WXL8-F1
#
_cell.length_a   1.000
_cell.length_b   1.000
_cell.length_c   1.000
_cell.angle_alpha   90.00
_cell.angle_beta   90.00
_cell.angle_gamma   90.00
#
_symmetry.space_group_name_H-M   'P 1'
#
loop_
_entity.id
_entity.type
_entity.pdbx_description
1 polymer ?
#
loop_
_entity_poly.entity_id
_entity_poly.type
_entity_poly.pdbx_seq_one_letter_code
_entity_poly.pdbx_strand_id
1 'polypeptide(L)'
;MRPQSVIYVPAPFCKDSILEAIDAGIKLIITITEGIPTLDMLTVKVKLDEAGVRMIGPNCPGVITPGECKIGIMPGHIHKPGKVGIVSRSGTLTYEAVKQTTDYGFGQSTCVGIGGDPIPALTSSTF
;
A
#
# COMPACT_ATOMS: atom_id res chain seq x y z
N MET A 1 -15.74 11.33 -4.28
CA MET A 1 -14.78 10.22 -3.99
C MET A 1 -13.47 10.59 -4.66
N ARG A 2 -12.32 10.58 -3.95
CA ARG A 2 -11.01 10.84 -4.58
C ARG A 2 -10.60 9.57 -5.33
N PRO A 3 -10.13 9.63 -6.59
CA PRO A 3 -9.73 8.43 -7.32
C PRO A 3 -8.42 7.84 -6.77
N GLN A 4 -8.30 6.52 -6.83
CA GLN A 4 -7.13 5.74 -6.45
C GLN A 4 -6.76 4.79 -7.57
N SER A 5 -5.47 4.45 -7.69
CA SER A 5 -4.98 3.43 -8.61
C SER A 5 -4.34 2.28 -7.85
N VAL A 6 -4.50 1.06 -8.38
CA VAL A 6 -3.88 -0.15 -7.88
C VAL A 6 -3.11 -0.82 -9.02
N ILE A 7 -1.87 -1.19 -8.74
CA ILE A 7 -0.95 -1.71 -9.75
C ILE A 7 -0.60 -3.16 -9.41
N TYR A 8 -0.94 -4.05 -10.35
CA TYR A 8 -0.70 -5.50 -10.34
C TYR A 8 0.18 -5.97 -11.50
N VAL A 9 0.76 -5.05 -12.28
CA VAL A 9 1.52 -5.40 -13.49
C VAL A 9 2.85 -6.06 -13.12
N PRO A 10 3.45 -6.89 -14.00
CA PRO A 10 4.79 -7.44 -13.77
C PRO A 10 5.85 -6.36 -13.54
N ALA A 11 6.89 -6.68 -12.77
CA ALA A 11 7.92 -5.72 -12.34
C ALA A 11 8.54 -4.87 -13.46
N PRO A 12 8.85 -5.42 -14.67
CA PRO A 12 9.42 -4.63 -15.76
C PRO A 12 8.51 -3.49 -16.27
N PHE A 13 7.20 -3.58 -16.04
CA PHE A 13 6.21 -2.62 -16.54
C PHE A 13 5.72 -1.67 -15.44
N CYS A 14 6.11 -1.90 -14.18
CA CYS A 14 5.56 -1.15 -13.05
C CYS A 14 5.89 0.33 -13.09
N LYS A 15 7.11 0.70 -13.49
CA LYS A 15 7.50 2.12 -13.60
C LYS A 15 6.52 2.87 -14.50
N ASP A 16 6.29 2.37 -15.70
CA ASP A 16 5.46 3.04 -16.70
C ASP A 16 4.01 3.14 -16.21
N SER A 17 3.46 2.09 -15.58
CA SER A 17 2.12 2.15 -14.98
C SER A 17 2.00 3.14 -13.82
N ILE A 18 3.06 3.30 -13.01
CA ILE A 18 3.05 4.29 -11.92
C ILE A 18 3.09 5.71 -12.51
N LEU A 19 3.94 5.94 -13.52
CA LEU A 19 4.03 7.25 -14.18
C LEU A 19 2.73 7.61 -14.89
N GLU A 20 2.10 6.66 -15.57
CA GLU A 20 0.78 6.85 -16.19
C GLU A 20 -0.28 7.27 -15.15
N ALA A 21 -0.29 6.63 -13.97
CA ALA A 21 -1.21 6.99 -12.89
C ALA A 21 -0.92 8.40 -12.32
N ILE A 22 0.35 8.79 -12.23
CA ILE A 22 0.75 10.16 -11.83
C ILE A 22 0.24 11.17 -12.87
N ASP A 23 0.47 10.92 -14.16
CA ASP A 23 0.05 11.80 -15.26
C ASP A 23 -1.48 11.92 -15.38
N ALA A 24 -2.21 10.85 -15.03
CA ALA A 24 -3.67 10.85 -14.93
C ALA A 24 -4.20 11.64 -13.71
N GLY A 25 -3.32 12.21 -12.88
CA GLY A 25 -3.70 13.03 -11.73
C GLY A 25 -4.18 12.23 -10.51
N ILE A 26 -3.88 10.92 -10.45
CA ILE A 26 -4.24 10.07 -9.31
C ILE A 26 -3.39 10.46 -8.09
N LYS A 27 -4.04 10.67 -6.94
CA LYS A 27 -3.38 11.15 -5.71
C LYS A 27 -3.00 10.06 -4.72
N LEU A 28 -3.44 8.83 -4.94
CA LEU A 28 -3.08 7.66 -4.15
C LEU A 28 -2.90 6.45 -5.06
N ILE A 29 -1.68 5.92 -5.08
CA ILE A 29 -1.29 4.74 -5.85
C ILE A 29 -0.90 3.63 -4.88
N ILE A 30 -1.37 2.40 -5.11
CA ILE A 30 -1.00 1.23 -4.33
C ILE A 30 -0.36 0.23 -5.27
N THR A 31 0.91 -0.10 -5.04
CA THR A 31 1.65 -1.03 -5.91
C THR A 31 1.92 -2.32 -5.18
N ILE A 32 1.31 -3.39 -5.66
CA ILE A 32 1.40 -4.72 -5.06
C ILE A 32 2.67 -5.44 -5.50
N THR A 33 3.09 -5.18 -6.74
CA THR A 33 4.21 -5.87 -7.40
C THR A 33 5.51 -5.80 -6.61
N GLU A 34 6.21 -6.93 -6.56
CA GLU A 34 7.53 -7.11 -5.95
C GLU A 34 8.64 -7.16 -7.03
N GLY A 35 9.86 -6.77 -6.63
CA GLY A 35 11.04 -6.94 -7.47
C GLY A 35 11.19 -5.90 -8.57
N ILE A 36 10.59 -4.71 -8.37
CA ILE A 36 10.80 -3.58 -9.28
C ILE A 36 12.28 -3.17 -9.21
N PRO A 37 12.96 -2.99 -10.35
CA PRO A 37 14.36 -2.56 -10.34
C PRO A 37 14.57 -1.31 -9.49
N THR A 38 15.60 -1.32 -8.65
CA THR A 38 15.91 -0.21 -7.73
C THR A 38 16.03 1.12 -8.45
N LEU A 39 16.65 1.13 -9.64
CA LEU A 39 16.83 2.34 -10.44
C LEU A 39 15.48 2.91 -10.94
N ASP A 40 14.55 2.04 -11.32
CA ASP A 40 13.20 2.46 -11.71
C ASP A 40 12.45 3.05 -10.51
N MET A 41 12.57 2.44 -9.33
CA MET A 41 11.95 2.96 -8.11
C MET A 41 12.54 4.31 -7.66
N LEU A 42 13.82 4.59 -7.92
CA LEU A 42 14.40 5.90 -7.68
C LEU A 42 13.76 6.97 -8.57
N THR A 43 13.58 6.68 -9.87
CA THR A 43 12.87 7.59 -10.80
C THR A 43 11.43 7.81 -10.37
N VAL A 44 10.72 6.74 -10.01
CA VAL A 44 9.33 6.81 -9.52
C VAL A 44 9.23 7.69 -8.29
N LYS A 45 10.13 7.52 -7.31
CA LYS A 45 10.11 8.28 -6.06
C LYS A 45 10.21 9.78 -6.31
N VAL A 46 11.15 10.21 -7.15
CA VAL A 46 11.29 11.63 -7.53
C VAL A 46 10.00 12.16 -8.17
N LYS A 47 9.38 11.39 -9.08
CA LYS A 47 8.14 11.79 -9.75
C LYS A 47 6.94 11.88 -8.81
N LEU A 48 6.84 10.98 -7.84
CA LEU A 48 5.81 11.03 -6.80
C LEU A 48 5.94 12.31 -5.97
N ASP A 49 7.16 12.65 -5.55
CA ASP A 49 7.46 13.86 -4.77
C ASP A 49 7.16 15.13 -5.57
N GLU A 50 7.62 15.21 -6.83
CA GLU A 50 7.35 16.33 -7.74
C GLU A 50 5.84 16.56 -7.97
N ALA A 51 5.07 15.48 -8.11
CA ALA A 51 3.63 15.55 -8.40
C ALA A 51 2.74 15.64 -7.14
N GLY A 52 3.34 15.53 -5.94
CA GLY A 52 2.61 15.45 -4.67
C GLY A 52 1.65 14.27 -4.62
N VAL A 53 2.07 13.12 -5.12
CA VAL A 53 1.28 11.88 -5.17
C VAL A 53 1.77 10.93 -4.09
N ARG A 54 0.83 10.34 -3.34
CA ARG A 54 1.17 9.34 -2.32
C ARG A 54 1.18 7.95 -2.93
N MET A 55 2.18 7.15 -2.57
CA MET A 55 2.26 5.76 -2.97
C MET A 55 2.46 4.84 -1.76
N ILE A 56 1.76 3.70 -1.77
CA ILE A 56 1.94 2.59 -0.83
C ILE A 56 2.58 1.43 -1.59
N GLY A 57 3.65 0.85 -1.01
CA GLY A 57 4.49 -0.15 -1.64
C GLY A 57 5.81 0.40 -2.19
N PRO A 58 6.46 -0.28 -3.15
CA PRO A 58 6.03 -1.53 -3.79
C PRO A 58 6.13 -2.75 -2.86
N ASN A 59 5.83 -3.94 -3.38
CA ASN A 59 5.85 -5.20 -2.62
C ASN A 59 4.99 -5.14 -1.36
N CYS A 60 3.73 -4.74 -1.53
CA CYS A 60 2.83 -4.55 -0.39
C CYS A 60 1.51 -5.32 -0.56
N PRO A 61 0.87 -5.74 0.55
CA PRO A 61 -0.44 -6.38 0.49
C PRO A 61 -1.60 -5.38 0.30
N GLY A 62 -1.34 -4.07 0.41
CA GLY A 62 -2.30 -2.98 0.19
C GLY A 62 -2.84 -2.33 1.47
N VAL A 63 -4.09 -1.87 1.42
CA VAL A 63 -4.81 -1.16 2.49
C VAL A 63 -6.18 -1.78 2.73
N ILE A 64 -6.57 -1.91 4.00
CA ILE A 64 -7.93 -2.29 4.36
C ILE A 64 -8.43 -1.48 5.56
N THR A 65 -9.61 -0.88 5.40
CA THR A 65 -10.40 -0.27 6.47
C THR A 65 -11.64 -1.15 6.64
N PRO A 66 -11.73 -1.94 7.73
CA PRO A 66 -12.77 -2.96 7.85
C PRO A 66 -14.17 -2.35 7.81
N GLY A 67 -15.05 -2.91 6.97
CA GLY A 67 -16.42 -2.41 6.78
C GLY A 67 -16.55 -1.22 5.81
N GLU A 68 -15.44 -0.63 5.36
CA GLU A 68 -15.46 0.55 4.48
C GLU A 68 -14.78 0.31 3.13
N CYS A 69 -13.52 -0.12 3.14
CA CYS A 69 -12.72 -0.18 1.92
C CYS A 69 -11.64 -1.26 2.00
N LYS A 70 -11.45 -1.98 0.89
CA LYS A 70 -10.34 -2.93 0.70
C LYS A 70 -9.69 -2.66 -0.65
N ILE A 71 -8.40 -2.42 -0.63
CA ILE A 71 -7.56 -2.22 -1.81
C ILE A 71 -6.33 -3.11 -1.67
N GLY A 72 -6.13 -4.05 -2.60
CA GLY A 72 -5.03 -5.01 -2.53
C GLY A 72 -5.48 -6.43 -2.19
N ILE A 73 -4.55 -7.24 -1.70
CA ILE A 73 -4.69 -8.71 -1.61
C ILE A 73 -4.96 -9.23 -0.20
N MET A 74 -5.03 -8.35 0.81
CA MET A 74 -5.35 -8.78 2.18
C MET A 74 -6.73 -9.48 2.26
N PRO A 75 -6.86 -10.63 2.94
CA PRO A 75 -8.14 -11.29 3.11
C PRO A 75 -9.06 -10.43 3.99
N GLY A 76 -10.24 -10.06 3.48
CA GLY A 76 -11.14 -9.14 4.20
C GLY A 76 -11.79 -9.77 5.43
N HIS A 77 -12.07 -11.07 5.39
CA HIS A 77 -12.85 -11.78 6.41
C HIS A 77 -12.14 -11.94 7.77
N ILE A 78 -10.81 -11.76 7.83
CA ILE A 78 -10.06 -11.82 9.10
C ILE A 78 -10.05 -10.47 9.83
N HIS A 79 -10.48 -9.40 9.18
CA HIS A 79 -10.43 -8.04 9.72
C HIS A 79 -11.78 -7.67 10.34
N LYS A 80 -11.73 -6.99 11.48
CA LYS A 80 -12.93 -6.56 12.22
C LYS A 80 -12.82 -5.08 12.55
N PRO A 81 -13.89 -4.26 12.38
CA PRO A 81 -13.86 -2.86 12.77
C PRO A 81 -13.45 -2.70 14.24
N GLY A 82 -12.56 -1.74 14.49
CA GLY A 82 -12.01 -1.49 15.82
C GLY A 82 -11.16 -0.22 15.87
N LYS A 83 -10.30 -0.14 16.89
CA LYS A 83 -9.58 1.10 17.21
C LYS A 83 -8.07 1.07 16.94
N VAL A 84 -7.52 -0.06 16.51
CA VAL A 84 -6.07 -0.24 16.32
C VAL A 84 -5.68 -0.02 14.87
N GLY A 85 -4.77 0.93 14.62
CA GLY A 85 -4.12 1.07 13.32
C GLY A 85 -2.93 0.12 13.20
N ILE A 86 -2.79 -0.56 12.07
CA ILE A 86 -1.67 -1.48 11.81
C ILE A 86 -0.90 -0.98 10.60
N VAL A 87 0.40 -0.74 10.76
CA VAL A 87 1.32 -0.40 9.67
C VAL A 87 2.48 -1.39 9.71
N SER A 88 2.73 -2.10 8.61
CA SER A 88 3.76 -3.14 8.58
C SER A 88 4.40 -3.30 7.20
N ARG A 89 5.70 -3.66 7.19
CA ARG A 89 6.42 -4.07 5.98
C ARG A 89 6.19 -5.53 5.62
N SER A 90 5.97 -6.39 6.62
CA SER A 90 5.81 -7.83 6.45
C SER A 90 4.34 -8.20 6.35
N GLY A 91 3.94 -8.86 5.26
CA GLY A 91 2.58 -9.38 5.10
C GLY A 91 2.22 -10.37 6.21
N THR A 92 3.09 -11.33 6.52
CA THR A 92 2.85 -12.34 7.56
C THR A 92 2.66 -11.71 8.94
N LEU A 93 3.51 -10.75 9.33
CA LEU A 93 3.35 -10.06 10.61
C LEU A 93 2.12 -9.16 10.64
N THR A 94 1.68 -8.65 9.49
CA THR A 94 0.40 -7.92 9.40
C THR A 94 -0.76 -8.82 9.80
N TYR A 95 -0.81 -10.05 9.25
CA TYR A 95 -1.88 -11.00 9.57
C TYR A 95 -1.84 -11.47 11.02
N GLU A 96 -0.65 -11.66 11.58
CA GLU A 96 -0.49 -12.00 12.99
C GLU A 96 -1.00 -10.86 13.90
N ALA A 97 -0.64 -9.62 13.61
CA ALA A 97 -1.12 -8.45 14.35
C ALA A 97 -2.65 -8.29 14.24
N VAL A 98 -3.23 -8.50 13.05
CA VAL A 98 -4.68 -8.49 12.83
C VAL A 98 -5.36 -9.56 13.66
N LYS A 99 -4.83 -10.79 13.64
CA LYS A 99 -5.37 -11.90 14.43
C LYS A 99 -5.35 -11.57 15.92
N GLN A 100 -4.20 -11.18 16.47
CA GLN A 100 -4.06 -10.86 17.89
C GLN A 100 -5.01 -9.74 18.32
N THR A 101 -5.04 -8.63 17.57
CA THR A 101 -5.92 -7.49 17.90
C THR A 101 -7.40 -7.85 17.79
N THR A 102 -7.79 -8.75 16.87
CA THR A 102 -9.15 -9.28 16.80
C THR A 102 -9.47 -10.20 17.99
N ASP A 103 -8.57 -11.13 18.32
CA ASP A 103 -8.76 -12.10 19.41
C ASP A 103 -8.88 -11.41 20.78
N TYR A 104 -8.12 -10.33 21.02
CA TYR A 104 -8.23 -9.50 22.22
C TYR A 104 -9.39 -8.49 22.18
N GLY A 105 -10.23 -8.52 21.13
CA GLY A 105 -11.43 -7.69 21.03
C GLY A 105 -11.16 -6.22 20.68
N PHE A 106 -9.96 -5.85 20.23
CA PHE A 106 -9.63 -4.49 19.85
C PHE A 106 -10.05 -4.13 18.42
N GLY A 107 -10.03 -5.11 17.51
CA GLY A 107 -10.25 -4.91 16.08
C GLY A 107 -9.27 -3.92 15.44
N GLN A 108 -9.51 -3.53 14.19
CA GLN A 108 -8.65 -2.65 13.40
C GLN A 108 -9.42 -1.45 12.86
N SER A 109 -8.82 -0.27 12.94
CA SER A 109 -9.31 0.93 12.26
C SER A 109 -8.90 0.88 10.78
N THR A 110 -7.60 0.75 10.53
CA THR A 110 -7.04 0.56 9.19
C THR A 110 -5.75 -0.26 9.28
N CYS A 111 -5.57 -1.21 8.36
CA CYS A 111 -4.31 -1.90 8.15
C CYS A 111 -3.67 -1.45 6.85
N VAL A 112 -2.39 -1.08 6.90
CA VAL A 112 -1.58 -0.66 5.76
C VAL A 112 -0.32 -1.51 5.70
N GLY A 113 -0.21 -2.32 4.65
CA GLY A 113 1.05 -2.91 4.29
C GLY A 113 1.87 -1.91 3.49
N ILE A 114 3.02 -1.46 3.99
CA ILE A 114 3.88 -0.47 3.30
C ILE A 114 4.93 -1.11 2.40
N GLY A 115 5.12 -2.42 2.55
CA GLY A 115 5.92 -3.27 1.68
C GLY A 115 7.38 -3.47 2.06
N GLY A 116 7.96 -4.49 1.42
CA GLY A 116 9.25 -5.06 1.80
C GLY A 116 10.46 -4.48 1.07
N ASP A 117 10.26 -3.82 -0.07
CA ASP A 117 11.36 -3.47 -0.98
C ASP A 117 12.35 -2.43 -0.40
N PRO A 118 13.61 -2.43 -0.88
CA PRO A 118 14.68 -1.58 -0.33
C PRO A 118 14.40 -0.07 -0.48
N ILE A 119 13.73 0.31 -1.57
CA ILE A 119 13.32 1.69 -1.83
C ILE A 119 11.81 1.78 -1.58
N PRO A 120 11.38 2.11 -0.34
CA PRO A 120 9.99 2.37 -0.08
C PRO A 120 9.56 3.62 -0.86
N ALA A 121 8.44 3.52 -1.57
CA ALA A 121 7.81 4.67 -2.22
C ALA A 121 7.03 5.54 -1.24
N LEU A 122 6.95 5.13 0.04
CA LEU A 122 6.27 5.86 1.08
C LEU A 122 6.91 7.25 1.26
N THR A 123 6.17 8.29 0.90
CA THR A 123 6.55 9.68 1.12
C THR A 123 6.31 10.07 2.59
N SER A 124 7.04 11.07 3.10
CA SER A 124 7.02 11.47 4.53
C SER A 124 5.66 11.93 5.08
N SER A 125 4.65 12.14 4.23
CA SER A 125 3.30 12.61 4.57
C SER A 125 2.21 11.52 4.49
N THR A 126 2.58 10.23 4.49
CA THR A 126 1.64 9.14 4.15
C THR A 126 0.75 8.67 5.31
N PHE A 127 1.04 9.07 6.55
CA PHE A 127 0.24 8.73 7.75
C PHE A 127 -0.12 9.97 8.56
#